data_AF-A0A929VPV1-F1
#
_entry.id   AF-A0A929VPV1-F1
#
_cell.length_a   1.000
_cell.length_b   1.000
_cell.length_c   1.000
_cell.angle_alpha   90.00
_cell.angle_beta   90.00
_cell.angle_gamma   90.00
#
_symmetry.space_group_name_H-M   'P 1'
#
loop_
_entity.id
_entity.type
_entity.pdbx_description
1 polymer ?
#
loop_
_entity_poly.entity_id
_entity_poly.type
_entity_poly.pdbx_seq_one_letter_code
_entity_poly.pdbx_strand_id
1 'polypeptide(L)'
;MRQYPFWLLLLLAPTILVPVGTLVFFLFGNVTLWPESDSTVLNIMQYVLIQLFWVGPIISFFVSLFFWGWARQRASIFAAIGGLLLTAGSILVLALQ
;
A
#
# COMPACT_ATOMS: atom_id res chain seq x y z
N MET A 1 -18.48 -1.19 23.67
CA MET A 1 -17.53 -0.09 23.44
C MET A 1 -16.89 -0.28 22.06
N ARG A 2 -16.77 0.77 21.22
CA ARG A 2 -16.08 0.65 19.91
C ARG A 2 -14.58 0.48 20.17
N GLN A 3 -14.04 -0.70 19.88
CA GLN A 3 -12.62 -1.03 20.05
C GLN A 3 -11.69 -0.16 19.18
N TYR A 4 -12.21 0.33 18.05
CA TYR A 4 -11.51 1.23 17.13
C TYR A 4 -12.34 2.49 16.93
N PRO A 5 -11.72 3.68 17.00
CA PRO A 5 -12.45 4.91 16.72
C PRO A 5 -12.78 5.01 15.23
N PHE A 6 -13.93 5.60 14.91
CA PHE A 6 -14.42 5.69 13.54
C PHE A 6 -13.47 6.46 12.61
N TRP A 7 -12.85 7.54 13.11
CA TRP A 7 -11.89 8.34 12.33
C TRP A 7 -10.66 7.54 11.90
N LEU A 8 -10.18 6.59 12.72
CA LEU A 8 -9.05 5.73 12.37
C LEU A 8 -9.44 4.78 11.24
N LEU A 9 -10.63 4.19 11.32
CA LEU A 9 -11.13 3.31 10.27
C LEU A 9 -11.32 4.07 8.95
N LEU A 10 -11.85 5.29 9.01
CA LEU A 10 -11.99 6.16 7.84
C LEU A 10 -10.62 6.50 7.23
N LEU A 11 -9.63 6.82 8.07
CA LEU A 11 -8.25 7.09 7.65
C LEU A 11 -7.59 5.87 6.99
N LEU A 12 -7.86 4.67 7.50
CA LEU A 12 -7.28 3.42 7.00
C LEU A 12 -8.02 2.83 5.79
N ALA A 13 -9.29 3.18 5.58
CA ALA A 13 -10.09 2.61 4.50
C ALA A 13 -9.42 2.69 3.10
N PRO A 14 -8.74 3.78 2.70
CA PRO A 14 -8.07 3.81 1.40
C PRO A 14 -6.95 2.78 1.26
N THR A 15 -6.26 2.41 2.35
CA THR A 15 -5.11 1.49 2.32
C THR A 15 -5.51 0.02 2.14
N ILE A 16 -6.82 -0.27 2.08
CA ILE A 16 -7.37 -1.57 1.69
C ILE A 16 -8.27 -1.40 0.45
N LEU A 17 -9.10 -0.35 0.45
CA LEU A 17 -9.93 0.17 -0.63
C LEU A 17 -9.28 0.10 -2.00
N VAL A 18 -8.30 1.00 -2.14
CA VAL A 18 -7.62 1.27 -3.41
C VAL A 18 -6.77 0.09 -3.83
N PRO A 19 -5.87 -0.48 -3.00
CA PRO A 19 -5.06 -1.63 -3.38
C PRO A 19 -5.89 -2.82 -3.86
N VAL A 20 -7.01 -3.12 -3.19
CA VAL A 20 -7.88 -4.23 -3.62
C VAL A 20 -8.55 -3.91 -4.96
N GLY A 21 -8.99 -2.67 -5.15
CA GLY A 21 -9.59 -2.24 -6.41
C GLY A 21 -8.60 -2.16 -7.59
N THR A 22 -7.32 -1.89 -7.32
CA THR A 22 -6.31 -1.65 -8.36
C THR A 22 -5.31 -2.79 -8.54
N LEU A 23 -5.33 -3.84 -7.72
CA LEU A 23 -4.37 -4.96 -7.80
C LEU A 23 -4.31 -5.61 -9.19
N VAL A 24 -5.45 -5.67 -9.90
CA VAL A 24 -5.54 -6.29 -11.24
C VAL A 24 -4.61 -5.58 -12.23
N PHE A 25 -4.47 -4.26 -12.13
CA PHE A 25 -3.56 -3.50 -12.99
C PHE A 25 -2.09 -3.84 -12.67
N PHE A 26 -1.73 -3.97 -11.40
CA PHE A 26 -0.36 -4.35 -11.03
C PHE A 26 0.00 -5.80 -11.35
N LEU A 27 -0.98 -6.71 -11.35
CA LEU A 27 -0.75 -8.13 -11.68
C LEU A 27 -0.76 -8.39 -13.19
N PHE A 28 -1.61 -7.70 -13.95
CA PHE A 28 -1.90 -8.04 -15.35
C PHE A 28 -1.82 -6.86 -16.32
N GLY A 29 -1.73 -5.63 -15.83
CA GLY A 29 -1.72 -4.41 -16.66
C GLY A 29 -0.38 -4.07 -17.29
N ASN A 30 0.62 -4.96 -17.17
CA ASN A 30 1.99 -4.74 -17.65
C ASN A 30 2.60 -3.39 -17.17
N VAL A 31 2.31 -3.04 -15.91
CA VAL A 31 2.78 -1.81 -15.28
C VAL A 31 4.31 -1.82 -15.22
N THR A 32 4.94 -0.73 -15.64
CA THR A 32 6.41 -0.58 -15.56
C THR A 32 6.76 0.70 -14.80
N LEU A 33 7.85 0.65 -14.03
CA LEU A 33 8.38 1.81 -13.29
C LEU A 33 9.48 2.51 -14.08
N TRP A 34 10.21 1.74 -14.88
CA TRP A 34 11.20 2.21 -15.83
C TRP A 34 11.19 1.30 -17.08
N PRO A 35 11.81 1.76 -18.19
CA PRO A 35 11.92 0.94 -19.40
C PRO A 35 12.64 -0.38 -19.13
N GLU A 36 12.30 -1.41 -19.90
CA GLU A 36 12.91 -2.72 -19.79
C GLU A 36 14.44 -2.63 -19.92
N SER A 37 15.14 -3.30 -19.00
CA SER A 37 16.60 -3.27 -18.91
C SER A 37 17.17 -4.66 -19.16
N ASP A 38 18.34 -4.72 -19.80
CA ASP A 38 19.09 -5.98 -19.95
C ASP A 38 19.59 -6.54 -18.59
N SER A 39 19.52 -5.75 -17.51
CA SER A 39 19.92 -6.17 -16.18
C SER A 39 18.82 -6.95 -15.47
N THR A 40 19.05 -8.24 -15.25
CA THR A 40 18.18 -9.12 -14.44
C THR A 40 17.91 -8.53 -13.05
N VAL A 41 18.90 -7.88 -12.44
CA VAL A 41 18.76 -7.29 -11.09
C VAL A 41 17.74 -6.15 -11.11
N LEU A 42 17.80 -5.28 -12.12
CA LEU A 42 16.84 -4.18 -12.26
C LEU A 42 15.44 -4.73 -12.52
N ASN A 43 15.29 -5.75 -13.36
CA ASN A 43 13.98 -6.34 -13.64
C ASN A 43 13.35 -6.98 -12.39
N ILE A 44 14.14 -7.68 -11.58
CA ILE A 44 13.68 -8.24 -10.29
C ILE A 44 13.30 -7.12 -9.31
N MET A 45 14.12 -6.07 -9.21
CA MET A 45 13.84 -4.93 -8.33
C MET A 45 12.54 -4.21 -8.74
N GLN A 46 12.31 -4.01 -10.04
CA GLN A 46 11.05 -3.46 -10.56
C GLN A 46 9.87 -4.32 -10.13
N TYR A 47 9.95 -5.62 -10.36
CA TYR A 47 8.88 -6.55 -10.00
C TYR A 47 8.54 -6.46 -8.51
N VAL A 48 9.55 -6.49 -7.63
CA VAL A 48 9.33 -6.40 -6.18
C VAL A 48 8.68 -5.06 -5.82
N LEU A 49 9.16 -3.93 -6.36
CA LEU A 49 8.57 -2.62 -6.09
C LEU A 49 7.11 -2.54 -6.56
N ILE A 50 6.78 -3.12 -7.71
CA ILE A 50 5.41 -3.20 -8.22
C ILE A 50 4.50 -3.96 -7.25
N GLN A 51 4.95 -5.11 -6.73
CA GLN A 51 4.15 -5.88 -5.78
C GLN A 51 3.93 -5.13 -4.46
N LEU A 52 4.89 -4.30 -4.02
CA LEU A 52 4.74 -3.50 -2.79
C LEU A 52 3.62 -2.45 -2.88
N PHE A 53 3.25 -1.99 -4.08
CA PHE A 53 2.18 -0.99 -4.25
C PHE A 53 0.78 -1.51 -3.89
N TRP A 54 0.55 -2.82 -3.92
CA TRP A 54 -0.71 -3.41 -3.46
C TRP A 54 -0.54 -4.17 -2.14
N VAL A 55 0.57 -4.90 -1.93
CA VAL A 55 0.81 -5.64 -0.69
C VAL A 55 1.08 -4.70 0.49
N GLY A 56 1.91 -3.69 0.30
CA GLY A 56 2.37 -2.79 1.36
C GLY A 56 1.24 -2.03 2.07
N PRO A 57 0.34 -1.35 1.34
CA PRO A 57 -0.84 -0.73 1.93
C PRO A 57 -1.74 -1.68 2.72
N ILE A 58 -1.96 -2.91 2.22
CA ILE A 58 -2.79 -3.92 2.87
C ILE A 58 -2.14 -4.37 4.19
N ILE A 59 -0.84 -4.63 4.19
CA ILE A 59 -0.10 -4.96 5.42
C ILE A 59 -0.18 -3.79 6.41
N SER A 60 0.02 -2.57 5.93
CA SER A 60 -0.08 -1.35 6.76
C SER A 60 -1.44 -1.22 7.44
N PHE A 61 -2.54 -1.53 6.74
CA PHE A 61 -3.89 -1.55 7.31
C PHE A 61 -3.96 -2.42 8.57
N PHE A 62 -3.56 -3.70 8.45
CA PHE A 62 -3.62 -4.65 9.56
C PHE A 62 -2.62 -4.30 10.67
N VAL A 63 -1.41 -3.87 10.33
CA VAL A 63 -0.39 -3.44 11.30
C VAL A 63 -0.85 -2.23 12.10
N SER A 64 -1.51 -1.27 11.45
CA SER A 64 -2.06 -0.09 12.12
C SER A 64 -3.15 -0.48 13.13
N LEU A 65 -4.08 -1.36 12.75
CA LEU A 65 -5.12 -1.86 13.66
C LEU A 65 -4.53 -2.67 14.82
N PHE A 66 -3.51 -3.48 14.55
CA PHE A 66 -2.79 -4.24 15.56
C PHE A 66 -2.14 -3.33 16.61
N PHE A 67 -1.38 -2.32 16.17
CA PHE A 67 -0.76 -1.37 17.09
C PHE A 67 -1.78 -0.55 17.88
N TRP A 68 -2.91 -0.20 17.28
CA TRP A 68 -4.00 0.47 17.99
C TRP A 68 -4.55 -0.41 19.11
N GLY A 69 -4.81 -1.69 18.82
CA GLY A 69 -5.30 -2.67 19.80
C GLY A 69 -4.33 -2.90 20.98
N TRP A 70 -3.04 -2.67 20.77
CA TRP A 70 -1.99 -2.74 21.80
C TRP A 70 -1.68 -1.39 22.47
N ALA A 71 -2.57 -0.40 22.36
CA ALA A 71 -2.39 0.95 22.91
C ALA A 71 -1.13 1.70 22.41
N ARG A 72 -0.53 1.26 21.28
CA ARG A 72 0.62 1.92 20.63
C ARG A 72 0.13 2.89 19.55
N GLN A 73 -0.61 3.91 19.97
CA GLN A 73 -1.29 4.85 19.06
C GLN A 73 -0.34 5.53 18.06
N ARG A 74 0.86 5.95 18.50
CA ARG A 74 1.86 6.58 17.62
C ARG A 74 2.32 5.63 16.51
N ALA A 75 2.64 4.38 16.87
CA ALA A 75 3.06 3.37 15.89
C ALA A 75 1.93 3.02 14.91
N SER A 76 0.68 2.97 15.40
CA SER A 76 -0.51 2.81 14.56
C SER A 76 -0.65 3.92 13.52
N ILE A 77 -0.46 5.18 13.93
CA ILE A 77 -0.51 6.35 13.04
C ILE A 77 0.63 6.31 12.02
N PHE A 78 1.87 6.00 12.42
CA PHE A 78 2.99 5.89 11.48
C PHE A 78 2.77 4.77 10.46
N ALA A 79 2.25 3.62 10.88
CA ALA A 79 1.88 2.55 9.97
C ALA A 79 0.83 3.04 8.97
N ALA A 80 -0.23 3.73 9.44
CA ALA A 80 -1.29 4.28 8.59
C ALA A 80 -0.75 5.27 7.55
N ILE A 81 0.11 6.21 7.97
CA ILE A 81 0.75 7.17 7.06
C ILE A 81 1.57 6.45 5.99
N GLY A 82 2.36 5.44 6.38
CA GLY A 82 3.12 4.63 5.43
C GLY A 82 2.24 3.94 4.40
N GLY A 83 1.11 3.36 4.82
CA GLY A 83 0.14 2.74 3.92
C GLY A 83 -0.53 3.74 2.98
N LEU A 84 -0.87 4.93 3.49
CA LEU A 84 -1.46 6.00 2.70
C LEU A 84 -0.49 6.54 1.65
N LEU A 85 0.78 6.71 2.00
CA LEU A 85 1.82 7.14 1.05
C LEU A 85 2.01 6.10 -0.07
N LEU A 86 2.06 4.81 0.29
CA LEU A 86 2.12 3.73 -0.71
C LEU A 86 0.86 3.69 -1.59
N THR A 87 -0.30 3.97 -1.02
CA THR A 87 -1.57 4.05 -1.76
C THR A 87 -1.59 5.24 -2.72
N ALA A 88 -1.12 6.41 -2.28
CA ALA A 88 -0.99 7.58 -3.15
C ALA A 88 0.02 7.33 -4.28
N GLY A 89 1.15 6.69 -3.95
CA GLY A 89 2.17 6.28 -4.92
C GLY A 89 1.61 5.28 -5.95
N SER A 90 0.79 4.32 -5.53
CA SER A 90 0.19 3.35 -6.45
C SER A 90 -0.76 4.01 -7.44
N ILE A 91 -1.60 4.96 -6.99
CA ILE A 91 -2.47 5.76 -7.86
C ILE A 91 -1.63 6.57 -8.86
N LEU A 92 -0.57 7.22 -8.38
CA LEU A 92 0.31 8.03 -9.23
C LEU A 92 0.98 7.17 -10.31
N VAL A 93 1.51 5.99 -9.94
CA VAL A 93 2.14 5.07 -10.90
C VAL A 93 1.13 4.65 -11.97
N LEU A 94 -0.08 4.28 -11.59
CA LEU A 94 -1.14 3.88 -12.53
C LEU A 94 -1.60 5.04 -13.43
N ALA A 95 -1.64 6.26 -12.90
CA ALA A 95 -2.00 7.45 -13.68
C ALA A 95 -0.94 7.84 -14.71
N LEU A 96 0.28 7.31 -14.59
CA LEU A 96 1.40 7.56 -15.50
C LEU A 96 1.66 6.42 -16.50
N GLN A 97 0.89 5.33 -16.43
CA GLN A 97 0.93 4.26 -17.43
C GLN A 97 0.15 4.67 -18.67
#